data_AF-A0A497RCJ8-F1
#
_entry.id   AF-A0A497RCJ8-F1
#
_cell.length_a   1.000
_cell.length_b   1.000
_cell.length_c   1.000
_cell.angle_alpha   90.00
_cell.angle_beta   90.00
_cell.angle_gamma   90.00
#
_symmetry.space_group_name_H-M   'P 1'
#
loop_
_entity.id
_entity.type
_entity.pdbx_description
1 polymer ?
#
loop_
_entity_poly.entity_id
_entity_poly.type
_entity_poly.pdbx_seq_one_letter_code
_entity_poly.pdbx_strand_id
1 'polypeptide(L)'
;METTSRVLEDSLPKPPANRKRLLSVDIMRGVAIIGVLFVHPMVYGTWRTDTNALEIVPTPALITLFPIIVLFTWGGGFTFMSGIVNTYNIFKRTEKGMPFRRAVAPILLNSTFLFLVSPIKGFFFERPSMGNVSSLFTNLYNGWDLPWPDAERFFRMLILPTIAVAGFVTVFLLWILFAGNGREKVRRNVIILGTLGVVLVLINN
;
A
#
# COMPACT_ATOMS: atom_id res chain seq x y z
N MET A 1 -33.28 48.47 -9.82
CA MET A 1 -33.57 47.10 -9.33
C MET A 1 -32.43 46.11 -9.60
N GLU A 2 -31.25 46.54 -10.08
CA GLU A 2 -30.10 45.67 -10.38
C GLU A 2 -29.09 45.51 -9.22
N THR A 3 -29.19 46.31 -8.16
CA THR A 3 -28.20 46.31 -7.07
C THR A 3 -28.32 45.14 -6.10
N THR A 4 -29.49 44.49 -6.03
CA THR A 4 -29.75 43.41 -5.06
C THR A 4 -29.24 42.05 -5.52
N SER A 5 -29.03 41.82 -6.83
CA SER A 5 -28.58 40.51 -7.34
C SER A 5 -27.09 40.27 -7.08
N ARG A 6 -26.25 41.31 -7.19
CA ARG A 6 -24.80 41.20 -6.94
C ARG A 6 -24.45 40.91 -5.48
N VAL A 7 -25.25 41.38 -4.53
CA VAL A 7 -25.03 41.11 -3.09
C VAL A 7 -25.32 39.66 -2.74
N LEU A 8 -26.30 39.04 -3.40
CA LEU A 8 -26.61 37.62 -3.20
C LEU A 8 -25.53 36.71 -3.78
N GLU A 9 -24.92 37.06 -4.91
CA GLU A 9 -23.90 36.23 -5.57
C GLU A 9 -22.59 36.12 -4.78
N ASP A 10 -22.17 37.19 -4.10
CA ASP A 10 -20.96 37.19 -3.26
C ASP A 10 -21.16 36.55 -1.86
N SER A 11 -22.42 36.31 -1.45
CA SER A 11 -22.74 35.61 -0.20
C SER A 11 -22.81 34.09 -0.36
N LEU A 12 -22.80 33.59 -1.60
CA LEU A 12 -22.77 32.17 -1.84
C LEU A 12 -21.38 31.60 -1.51
N PRO A 13 -21.29 30.52 -0.74
CA PRO A 13 -20.02 29.88 -0.42
C PRO A 13 -19.34 29.48 -1.73
N LYS A 14 -18.20 30.13 -2.04
CA LYS A 14 -17.41 29.78 -3.22
C LYS A 14 -17.13 28.28 -3.18
N PRO A 15 -17.44 27.53 -4.25
CA PRO A 15 -17.19 26.10 -4.29
C PRO A 15 -15.71 25.87 -3.95
N PRO A 16 -15.40 24.88 -3.09
CA PRO A 16 -14.05 24.69 -2.60
C PRO A 16 -13.08 24.62 -3.78
N ALA A 17 -12.07 25.49 -3.77
CA ALA A 17 -11.11 25.66 -4.85
C ALA A 17 -10.70 24.29 -5.40
N ASN A 18 -11.03 24.08 -6.68
CA ASN A 18 -11.00 22.83 -7.41
C ASN A 18 -9.90 21.90 -6.90
N ARG A 19 -10.30 20.89 -6.13
CA ARG A 19 -9.38 19.92 -5.51
C ARG A 19 -8.85 19.06 -6.66
N LYS A 20 -7.81 19.56 -7.37
CA LYS A 20 -7.23 18.93 -8.56
C LYS A 20 -6.97 17.46 -8.27
N ARG A 21 -7.90 16.62 -8.69
CA ARG A 21 -7.83 15.17 -8.57
C ARG A 21 -6.62 14.74 -9.38
N LEU A 22 -5.75 13.93 -8.79
CA LEU A 22 -4.55 13.46 -9.46
C LEU A 22 -4.96 12.39 -10.46
N LEU A 23 -5.34 12.80 -11.67
CA LEU A 23 -5.76 11.90 -12.74
C LEU A 23 -4.74 10.77 -12.96
N SER A 24 -3.45 11.06 -12.83
CA SER A 24 -2.38 10.07 -12.89
C SER A 24 -2.51 8.97 -11.83
N VAL A 25 -2.90 9.29 -10.60
CA VAL A 25 -3.10 8.31 -9.53
C VAL A 25 -4.31 7.43 -9.82
N ASP A 26 -5.38 8.01 -10.35
CA ASP A 26 -6.57 7.24 -10.73
C ASP A 26 -6.27 6.30 -11.92
N ILE A 27 -5.53 6.77 -12.92
CA ILE A 27 -5.10 5.93 -14.06
C ILE A 27 -4.22 4.78 -13.55
N MET A 28 -3.20 5.06 -12.73
CA MET A 28 -2.35 4.01 -12.19
C MET A 28 -3.12 2.99 -11.33
N ARG A 29 -4.14 3.44 -10.58
CA ARG A 29 -5.05 2.53 -9.86
C ARG A 29 -5.84 1.65 -10.82
N GLY A 30 -6.38 2.21 -11.90
CA GLY A 30 -7.07 1.46 -12.95
C GLY A 30 -6.17 0.39 -13.57
N VAL A 31 -4.95 0.76 -13.97
CA VAL A 31 -3.95 -0.17 -14.52
C VAL A 31 -3.59 -1.26 -13.50
N ALA A 32 -3.39 -0.89 -12.22
CA ALA A 32 -3.11 -1.86 -11.17
C ALA A 32 -4.26 -2.85 -10.97
N ILE A 33 -5.52 -2.39 -10.98
CA ILE A 33 -6.70 -3.26 -10.86
C ILE A 33 -6.76 -4.22 -12.04
N ILE A 34 -6.61 -3.73 -13.27
CA ILE A 34 -6.61 -4.58 -14.47
C ILE A 34 -5.48 -5.61 -14.40
N GLY A 35 -4.25 -5.18 -14.09
CA GLY A 35 -3.11 -6.08 -13.96
C GLY A 35 -3.34 -7.17 -12.90
N VAL A 36 -3.88 -6.80 -11.73
CA VAL A 36 -4.25 -7.73 -10.67
C VAL A 36 -5.32 -8.73 -11.12
N LEU A 37 -6.32 -8.30 -11.89
CA LEU A 37 -7.36 -9.20 -12.41
C LEU A 37 -6.80 -10.29 -13.33
N PHE A 38 -5.69 -10.06 -14.03
CA PHE A 38 -5.05 -11.07 -14.87
C PHE A 38 -3.97 -11.87 -14.12
N VAL A 39 -3.06 -11.17 -13.45
CA VAL A 39 -1.89 -11.78 -12.83
C VAL A 39 -2.27 -12.57 -11.58
N HIS A 40 -3.23 -12.10 -10.78
CA HIS A 40 -3.60 -12.77 -9.54
C HIS A 40 -4.22 -14.16 -9.79
N PRO A 41 -5.22 -14.34 -10.69
CA PRO A 41 -5.71 -15.68 -11.02
C PRO A 41 -4.67 -16.56 -11.71
N MET A 42 -3.79 -15.99 -12.54
CA MET A 42 -2.72 -16.77 -13.17
C MET A 42 -1.78 -17.36 -12.11
N VAL A 43 -1.30 -16.54 -11.17
CA VAL A 43 -0.37 -16.97 -10.12
C VAL A 43 -1.05 -17.91 -9.12
N TYR A 44 -2.19 -17.54 -8.56
CA TYR A 44 -2.82 -18.29 -7.47
C TYR A 44 -3.80 -19.36 -7.93
N GLY A 45 -4.35 -19.24 -9.14
CA GLY A 45 -5.32 -20.17 -9.71
C GLY A 45 -4.69 -21.22 -10.61
N THR A 46 -3.66 -20.87 -11.39
CA THR A 46 -2.99 -21.80 -12.33
C THR A 46 -1.64 -22.25 -11.80
N TRP A 47 -0.70 -21.33 -11.60
CA TRP A 47 0.69 -21.68 -11.27
C TRP A 47 0.89 -22.27 -9.87
N ARG A 48 0.02 -21.90 -8.91
CA ARG A 48 0.06 -22.44 -7.56
C ARG A 48 -0.56 -23.83 -7.44
N THR A 49 -1.51 -24.17 -8.31
CA THR A 49 -2.30 -25.40 -8.22
C THR A 49 -1.76 -26.49 -9.15
N ASP A 50 -1.22 -26.11 -10.30
CA ASP A 50 -0.63 -27.01 -11.29
C ASP A 50 0.82 -26.62 -11.55
N THR A 51 1.76 -27.38 -10.96
CA THR A 51 3.19 -27.16 -11.14
C THR A 51 3.66 -27.41 -12.56
N ASN A 52 2.96 -28.24 -13.34
CA ASN A 52 3.29 -28.50 -14.75
C ASN A 52 3.13 -27.23 -15.60
N ALA A 53 2.17 -26.36 -15.25
CA ALA A 53 1.99 -25.09 -15.93
C ALA A 53 3.21 -24.16 -15.80
N LEU A 54 3.99 -24.29 -14.72
CA LEU A 54 5.22 -23.53 -14.51
C LEU A 54 6.38 -24.08 -15.36
N GLU A 55 6.41 -25.40 -15.57
CA GLU A 55 7.46 -26.09 -16.34
C GLU A 55 7.42 -25.75 -17.84
N ILE A 56 6.24 -25.37 -18.35
CA ILE A 56 6.05 -24.96 -19.76
C ILE A 56 6.60 -23.55 -20.01
N VAL A 57 6.72 -22.70 -18.98
CA VAL A 57 7.17 -21.31 -19.15
C VAL A 57 8.71 -21.26 -19.11
N PRO A 58 9.38 -20.74 -20.17
CA PRO A 58 10.83 -20.60 -20.16
C PRO A 58 11.32 -19.77 -18.96
N THR A 59 12.29 -20.30 -18.21
CA THR A 59 12.89 -19.62 -17.06
C THR A 59 13.36 -18.19 -17.37
N PRO A 60 13.97 -17.90 -18.54
CA PRO A 60 14.35 -16.52 -18.89
C PRO A 60 13.15 -15.57 -19.00
N ALA A 61 12.00 -16.05 -19.48
CA ALA A 61 10.78 -15.26 -19.54
C ALA A 61 10.23 -14.97 -18.13
N LEU A 62 10.25 -15.96 -17.24
CA LEU A 62 9.87 -15.78 -15.83
C LEU A 62 10.75 -14.74 -15.13
N ILE A 63 12.07 -14.83 -15.28
CA ILE A 63 13.01 -13.86 -14.67
C ILE A 63 12.73 -12.44 -15.19
N THR A 64 12.52 -12.29 -16.50
CA THR A 64 12.28 -10.99 -17.13
C THR A 64 10.93 -10.39 -16.72
N LEU A 65 9.89 -11.22 -16.62
CA LEU A 65 8.54 -10.79 -16.26
C LEU A 65 8.33 -10.71 -14.74
N PHE A 66 9.22 -11.27 -13.92
CA PHE A 66 9.07 -11.34 -12.47
C PHE A 66 8.75 -9.98 -11.83
N PRO A 67 9.43 -8.87 -12.15
CA PRO A 67 9.10 -7.57 -11.56
C PRO A 67 7.68 -7.11 -11.91
N ILE A 68 7.23 -7.40 -13.13
CA ILE A 68 5.89 -7.05 -13.62
C ILE A 68 4.84 -7.91 -12.91
N ILE A 69 5.10 -9.22 -12.79
CA ILE A 69 4.23 -10.17 -12.09
C ILE A 69 4.08 -9.73 -10.63
N VAL A 70 5.18 -9.46 -9.93
CA VAL A 70 5.15 -8.99 -8.54
C VAL A 70 4.39 -7.67 -8.42
N LEU A 71 4.66 -6.70 -9.30
CA LEU A 71 3.99 -5.41 -9.31
C LEU A 71 2.48 -5.52 -9.55
N PHE A 72 2.04 -6.49 -10.34
CA PHE A 72 0.61 -6.74 -10.58
C PHE A 72 -0.02 -7.75 -9.62
N THR A 73 0.65 -8.10 -8.53
CA THR A 73 -0.04 -8.74 -7.38
C THR A 73 -0.73 -7.68 -6.51
N TRP A 74 -1.76 -8.10 -5.75
CA TRP A 74 -2.38 -7.24 -4.73
C TRP A 74 -1.35 -6.67 -3.74
N GLY A 75 -0.35 -7.48 -3.36
CA GLY A 75 0.71 -7.05 -2.46
C GLY A 75 1.61 -5.99 -3.08
N GLY A 76 2.17 -6.26 -4.27
CA GLY A 76 3.13 -5.38 -4.92
C GLY A 76 2.54 -4.07 -5.41
N GLY A 77 1.45 -4.13 -6.18
CA GLY A 77 0.90 -2.96 -6.86
C GLY A 77 0.35 -1.90 -5.90
N PHE A 78 -0.41 -2.33 -4.89
CA PHE A 78 -0.98 -1.41 -3.91
C PHE A 78 0.10 -0.82 -2.98
N THR A 79 1.13 -1.60 -2.65
CA THR A 79 2.28 -1.14 -1.88
C THR A 79 3.06 -0.07 -2.64
N PHE A 80 3.38 -0.33 -3.91
CA PHE A 80 4.07 0.61 -4.79
C PHE A 80 3.29 1.92 -4.97
N MET A 81 1.99 1.80 -5.28
CA MET A 81 1.08 2.93 -5.42
C MET A 81 0.97 3.76 -4.15
N SER A 82 0.87 3.10 -3.00
CA SER A 82 0.83 3.77 -1.70
C SER A 82 2.13 4.54 -1.44
N GLY A 83 3.28 3.95 -1.76
CA GLY A 83 4.59 4.61 -1.66
C GLY A 83 4.67 5.89 -2.50
N ILE A 84 4.25 5.85 -3.77
CA ILE A 84 4.23 7.03 -4.65
C ILE A 84 3.32 8.13 -4.10
N VAL A 85 2.08 7.79 -3.76
CA VAL A 85 1.08 8.75 -3.28
C VAL A 85 1.51 9.37 -1.95
N ASN A 86 2.02 8.55 -1.03
CA ASN A 86 2.53 9.02 0.27
C ASN A 86 3.71 9.97 0.09
N THR A 87 4.67 9.61 -0.76
CA THR A 87 5.84 10.45 -1.07
C THR A 87 5.42 11.78 -1.66
N TYR A 88 4.54 11.76 -2.67
CA TYR A 88 4.03 12.97 -3.30
C TYR A 88 3.27 13.88 -2.30
N ASN A 89 2.43 13.29 -1.45
CA ASN A 89 1.68 14.04 -0.45
C ASN A 89 2.59 14.66 0.61
N ILE A 90 3.62 13.95 1.08
CA ILE A 90 4.61 14.49 2.01
C ILE A 90 5.32 15.65 1.34
N PHE A 91 5.87 15.44 0.14
CA PHE A 91 6.58 16.47 -0.62
C PHE A 91 5.74 17.74 -0.74
N LYS A 92 4.53 17.65 -1.29
CA LYS A 92 3.62 18.78 -1.49
C LYS A 92 3.22 19.49 -0.19
N ARG A 93 2.97 18.75 0.89
CA ARG A 93 2.64 19.38 2.19
C ARG A 93 3.81 20.18 2.71
N THR A 94 5.00 19.62 2.55
CA THR A 94 6.20 20.23 3.09
C THR A 94 6.77 21.36 2.24
N GLU A 95 6.50 21.36 0.93
CA GLU A 95 6.73 22.49 0.02
C GLU A 95 5.90 23.71 0.44
N LYS A 96 4.69 23.49 0.96
CA LYS A 96 3.83 24.53 1.55
C LYS A 96 4.29 25.01 2.94
N GLY A 97 5.52 24.70 3.35
CA GLY A 97 6.06 25.08 4.66
C GLY A 97 5.56 24.26 5.84
N MET A 98 4.78 23.18 5.63
CA MET A 98 4.35 22.31 6.74
C MET A 98 5.56 21.56 7.32
N PRO A 99 5.72 21.51 8.66
CA PRO A 99 6.81 20.74 9.27
C PRO A 99 6.64 19.26 8.95
N PHE A 100 7.76 18.57 8.70
CA PHE A 100 7.79 17.16 8.28
C PHE A 100 6.95 16.25 9.19
N ARG A 101 7.04 16.44 10.52
CA ARG A 101 6.27 15.67 11.51
C ARG A 101 4.75 15.74 11.28
N ARG A 102 4.22 16.92 10.96
CA ARG A 102 2.78 17.10 10.65
C ARG A 102 2.42 16.55 9.27
N ALA A 103 3.36 16.62 8.31
CA ALA A 103 3.13 16.08 6.98
C ALA A 103 3.02 14.55 6.96
N VAL A 104 3.83 13.85 7.76
CA VAL A 104 3.84 12.37 7.86
C VAL A 104 2.80 11.78 8.80
N ALA A 105 2.30 12.55 9.78
CA ALA A 105 1.38 12.04 10.80
C ALA A 105 0.15 11.30 10.23
N PRO A 106 -0.55 11.80 9.19
CA PRO A 106 -1.69 11.08 8.61
C PRO A 106 -1.30 9.74 7.97
N ILE A 107 -0.09 9.62 7.44
CA ILE A 107 0.41 8.40 6.81
C ILE A 107 0.73 7.37 7.90
N LEU A 108 1.38 7.80 8.98
CA LEU A 108 1.65 6.94 10.14
C LEU A 108 0.36 6.47 10.80
N LEU A 109 -0.61 7.37 11.04
CA LEU A 109 -1.91 7.00 11.61
C LEU A 109 -2.65 5.99 10.73
N ASN A 110 -2.70 6.23 9.41
CA ASN A 110 -3.33 5.30 8.47
C ASN A 110 -2.60 3.96 8.42
N SER A 111 -1.27 3.96 8.42
CA SER A 111 -0.46 2.73 8.39
C SER A 111 -0.65 1.92 9.67
N THR A 112 -0.63 2.57 10.84
CA THR A 112 -0.93 1.93 12.13
C THR A 112 -2.33 1.35 12.14
N PHE A 113 -3.33 2.11 11.67
CA PHE A 113 -4.70 1.61 11.57
C PHE A 113 -4.80 0.36 10.68
N LEU A 114 -4.24 0.41 9.46
CA LEU A 114 -4.26 -0.72 8.53
C LEU A 114 -3.52 -1.95 9.09
N PHE A 115 -2.41 -1.72 9.80
CA PHE A 115 -1.65 -2.78 10.46
C PHE A 115 -2.48 -3.49 11.54
N LEU A 116 -3.20 -2.71 12.36
CA LEU A 116 -4.04 -3.22 13.45
C LEU A 116 -5.36 -3.85 12.97
N VAL A 117 -5.91 -3.38 11.85
CA VAL A 117 -7.16 -3.94 11.29
C VAL A 117 -6.98 -5.38 10.80
N SER A 118 -5.80 -5.74 10.32
CA SER A 118 -5.55 -7.09 9.79
C SER A 118 -5.76 -8.21 10.81
N PRO A 119 -5.13 -8.19 12.01
CA PRO A 119 -5.37 -9.23 13.00
C PRO A 119 -6.81 -9.23 13.51
N ILE A 120 -7.45 -8.06 13.62
CA ILE A 120 -8.88 -7.96 13.96
C ILE A 120 -9.71 -8.70 12.90
N LYS A 121 -9.47 -8.44 11.61
CA LYS A 121 -10.16 -9.14 10.52
C LYS A 121 -9.90 -10.65 10.58
N GLY A 122 -8.66 -11.08 10.78
CA GLY A 122 -8.31 -12.51 10.88
C GLY A 122 -9.05 -13.19 12.03
N PHE A 123 -9.10 -12.53 13.19
CA PHE A 123 -9.79 -13.03 14.36
C PHE A 123 -11.31 -13.20 14.14
N PHE A 124 -11.96 -12.23 13.52
CA PHE A 124 -13.42 -12.28 13.30
C PHE A 124 -13.83 -13.09 12.07
N PHE A 125 -13.13 -12.99 10.93
CA PHE A 125 -13.67 -13.38 9.62
C PHE A 125 -12.88 -14.45 8.85
N GLU A 126 -11.79 -14.99 9.40
CA GLU A 126 -10.98 -15.96 8.67
C GLU A 126 -11.71 -17.30 8.51
N ARG A 127 -11.93 -17.71 7.25
CA ARG A 127 -12.53 -19.01 6.96
C ARG A 127 -11.52 -20.12 7.24
N PRO A 128 -11.95 -21.25 7.83
CA PRO A 128 -11.10 -22.42 7.97
C PRO A 128 -10.72 -22.94 6.60
N SER A 129 -9.52 -22.61 6.13
CA SER A 129 -9.09 -23.00 4.79
C SER A 129 -8.61 -24.45 4.74
N MET A 130 -7.97 -24.97 5.79
CA MET A 130 -7.59 -26.38 5.90
C MET A 130 -7.36 -26.74 7.38
N GLY A 131 -8.29 -27.46 7.99
CA GLY A 131 -7.96 -28.43 9.03
C GLY A 131 -8.11 -28.06 10.51
N ASN A 132 -7.86 -26.83 10.99
CA ASN A 132 -8.02 -26.52 12.44
C ASN A 132 -8.07 -25.01 12.80
N VAL A 133 -8.32 -24.13 11.83
CA VAL A 133 -8.27 -22.68 12.05
C VAL A 133 -9.65 -22.07 11.87
N SER A 134 -10.44 -22.07 12.94
CA SER A 134 -11.78 -21.51 12.98
C SER A 134 -11.75 -20.04 13.46
N SER A 135 -12.50 -19.16 12.78
CA SER A 135 -12.74 -17.80 13.26
C SER A 135 -13.49 -17.80 14.60
N LEU A 136 -13.48 -16.66 15.31
CA LEU A 136 -14.32 -16.49 16.51
C LEU A 136 -15.78 -16.83 16.22
N PHE A 137 -16.35 -16.37 15.10
CA PHE A 137 -17.75 -16.70 14.76
C PHE A 137 -17.95 -18.19 14.48
N THR A 138 -16.99 -18.83 13.83
CA THR A 138 -17.06 -20.28 13.56
C THR A 138 -17.00 -21.09 14.86
N ASN A 139 -16.16 -20.69 15.83
CA ASN A 139 -16.07 -21.39 17.11
C ASN A 139 -17.25 -21.11 18.04
N LEU A 140 -17.73 -19.86 18.07
CA LEU A 140 -18.96 -19.52 18.79
C LEU A 140 -20.15 -20.33 18.28
N TYR A 141 -20.24 -20.52 16.96
CA TYR A 141 -21.29 -21.34 16.35
C TYR A 141 -21.12 -22.84 16.68
N ASN A 142 -19.90 -23.37 16.68
CA ASN A 142 -19.65 -24.82 16.80
C ASN A 142 -19.53 -25.35 18.24
N GLY A 143 -19.35 -24.51 19.26
CA GLY A 143 -19.20 -25.04 20.62
C GLY A 143 -18.90 -24.02 21.71
N TRP A 144 -19.08 -22.72 21.47
CA TRP A 144 -18.75 -21.66 22.43
C TRP A 144 -17.29 -21.62 22.90
N ASP A 145 -16.39 -22.30 22.18
CA ASP A 145 -14.97 -22.20 22.48
C ASP A 145 -14.45 -20.83 22.03
N LEU A 146 -13.68 -20.17 22.89
CA LEU A 146 -13.09 -18.86 22.66
C LEU A 146 -11.57 -19.03 22.53
N PRO A 147 -11.08 -19.56 21.39
CA PRO A 147 -9.65 -19.72 21.23
C PRO A 147 -9.02 -18.34 21.09
N TRP A 148 -8.05 -18.06 21.95
CA TRP A 148 -7.17 -16.92 21.76
C TRP A 148 -6.33 -17.17 20.49
N PRO A 149 -6.21 -16.19 19.58
CA PRO A 149 -5.43 -16.37 18.38
C PRO A 149 -3.95 -16.53 18.75
N ASP A 150 -3.30 -17.52 18.13
CA ASP A 150 -1.87 -17.72 18.29
C ASP A 150 -1.10 -16.47 17.84
N ALA A 151 0.03 -16.18 18.48
CA ALA A 151 0.85 -15.01 18.18
C ALA A 151 1.24 -14.97 16.70
N GLU A 152 1.50 -16.14 16.09
CA GLU A 152 1.82 -16.28 14.67
C GLU A 152 0.69 -15.75 13.76
N ARG A 153 -0.58 -15.85 14.17
CA ARG A 153 -1.72 -15.35 13.38
C ARG A 153 -1.72 -13.83 13.27
N PHE A 154 -1.22 -13.12 14.29
CA PHE A 154 -1.05 -11.67 14.22
C PHE A 154 0.01 -11.26 13.19
N PHE A 155 0.97 -12.14 12.90
CA PHE A 155 2.07 -11.88 11.99
C PHE A 155 1.90 -12.47 10.59
N ARG A 156 0.80 -13.20 10.30
CA ARG A 156 0.45 -13.57 8.92
C ARG A 156 0.17 -12.31 8.11
N MET A 157 1.19 -11.86 7.38
CA MET A 157 1.14 -10.67 6.56
C MET A 157 0.21 -10.88 5.38
N LEU A 158 -1.03 -10.42 5.54
CA LEU A 158 -1.95 -10.17 4.44
C LEU A 158 -1.58 -8.86 3.73
N ILE A 159 -2.29 -8.56 2.64
CA ILE A 159 -2.08 -7.36 1.82
C ILE A 159 -2.15 -6.06 2.64
N LEU A 160 -3.05 -5.98 3.64
CA LEU A 160 -3.22 -4.76 4.45
C LEU A 160 -1.97 -4.44 5.32
N PRO A 161 -1.40 -5.40 6.08
CA PRO A 161 -0.11 -5.21 6.75
C PRO A 161 1.01 -4.84 5.79
N THR A 162 1.08 -5.45 4.60
CA THR A 162 2.12 -5.10 3.62
C THR A 162 2.03 -3.63 3.18
N ILE A 163 0.82 -3.13 2.92
CA ILE A 163 0.59 -1.72 2.59
C ILE A 163 0.94 -0.81 3.79
N ALA A 164 0.62 -1.23 5.01
CA ALA A 164 0.98 -0.50 6.22
C ALA A 164 2.51 -0.40 6.39
N VAL A 165 3.22 -1.53 6.26
CA VAL A 165 4.69 -1.59 6.30
C VAL A 165 5.28 -0.69 5.23
N ALA A 166 4.73 -0.68 4.02
CA ALA A 166 5.16 0.24 2.97
C ALA A 166 5.04 1.71 3.38
N GLY A 167 3.97 2.08 4.07
CA GLY A 167 3.79 3.42 4.63
C GLY A 167 4.88 3.77 5.66
N PHE A 168 5.16 2.87 6.60
CA PHE A 168 6.24 3.05 7.59
C PHE A 168 7.61 3.18 6.92
N VAL A 169 7.93 2.27 5.99
CA VAL A 169 9.18 2.28 5.24
C VAL A 169 9.31 3.58 4.44
N THR A 170 8.25 4.03 3.78
CA THR A 170 8.25 5.30 3.03
C THR A 170 8.57 6.49 3.94
N VAL A 171 7.93 6.57 5.11
CA VAL A 171 8.18 7.65 6.08
C VAL A 171 9.62 7.58 6.61
N PHE A 172 10.11 6.38 6.93
CA PHE A 172 11.47 6.16 7.40
C PHE A 172 12.52 6.57 6.36
N LEU A 173 12.36 6.13 5.11
CA LEU A 173 13.24 6.52 4.01
C LEU A 173 13.22 8.03 3.79
N LEU A 174 12.05 8.66 3.75
CA LEU A 174 11.95 10.10 3.57
C LEU A 174 12.53 10.88 4.76
N TRP A 175 12.44 10.35 5.97
CA TRP A 175 13.07 10.95 7.14
C TRP A 175 14.60 10.97 6.98
N ILE A 176 15.21 9.86 6.55
CA ILE A 176 16.64 9.78 6.24
C ILE A 176 16.99 10.74 5.09
N LEU A 177 16.24 10.69 3.99
CA LEU A 177 16.52 11.47 2.79
C LEU A 177 16.39 12.97 3.04
N PHE A 178 15.42 13.41 3.84
CA PHE A 178 15.20 14.83 4.13
C PHE A 178 16.04 15.37 5.28
N ALA A 179 16.77 14.53 6.01
CA ALA A 179 17.68 14.97 7.05
C ALA A 179 18.77 15.92 6.50
N GLY A 180 19.05 17.01 7.23
CA GLY A 180 20.12 17.97 6.90
C GLY A 180 19.96 18.67 5.55
N ASN A 181 18.80 19.29 5.31
CA ASN A 181 18.43 19.97 4.05
C ASN A 181 18.47 19.05 2.83
N GLY A 182 18.13 17.78 3.05
CA GLY A 182 18.25 16.75 2.04
C GLY A 182 17.34 16.87 0.83
N ARG A 183 16.31 17.71 0.91
CA ARG A 183 15.41 17.96 -0.23
C ARG A 183 16.11 18.52 -1.45
N GLU A 184 17.07 19.41 -1.25
CA GLU A 184 17.79 20.08 -2.33
C GLU A 184 18.90 19.18 -2.90
N LYS A 185 19.31 18.15 -2.15
CA LYS A 185 20.44 17.28 -2.48
C LYS A 185 20.00 16.04 -3.26
N VAL A 186 19.41 16.25 -4.45
CA VAL A 186 18.89 15.16 -5.31
C VAL A 186 19.94 14.08 -5.56
N ARG A 187 21.18 14.47 -5.91
CA ARG A 187 22.28 13.53 -6.16
C ARG A 187 22.58 12.63 -4.96
N ARG A 188 22.57 13.19 -3.74
CA ARG A 188 22.76 12.42 -2.50
C ARG A 188 21.64 11.40 -2.31
N ASN A 189 20.40 11.81 -2.57
CA ASN A 189 19.24 10.95 -2.37
C ASN A 189 19.22 9.78 -3.36
N VAL A 190 19.60 10.02 -4.63
CA VAL A 190 19.75 8.96 -5.63
C VAL A 190 20.82 7.96 -5.21
N ILE A 191 21.96 8.42 -4.70
CA ILE A 191 23.02 7.53 -4.21
C ILE A 191 22.54 6.70 -3.01
N ILE A 192 21.90 7.33 -2.02
CA ILE A 192 21.38 6.61 -0.84
C ILE A 192 20.37 5.54 -1.26
N LEU A 193 19.42 5.87 -2.13
CA LEU A 193 18.41 4.92 -2.62
C LEU A 193 19.04 3.81 -3.46
N GLY A 194 20.00 4.14 -4.33
CA GLY A 194 20.73 3.18 -5.15
C GLY A 194 21.52 2.19 -4.30
N THR A 195 22.30 2.69 -3.34
CA THR A 195 23.08 1.84 -2.43
C THR A 195 22.18 0.97 -1.56
N LEU A 196 21.08 1.52 -1.03
CA LEU A 196 20.12 0.74 -0.24
C LEU A 196 19.49 -0.39 -1.08
N GLY A 197 19.14 -0.10 -2.35
CA GLY A 197 18.61 -1.09 -3.28
C GLY A 197 19.61 -2.21 -3.56
N VAL A 198 20.87 -1.88 -3.82
CA VAL A 198 21.93 -2.88 -4.03
C VAL A 198 22.13 -3.74 -2.78
N VAL A 199 22.20 -3.14 -1.59
CA VAL A 199 22.36 -3.88 -0.33
C VAL A 199 21.19 -4.83 -0.09
N LEU A 200 19.95 -4.41 -0.35
CA LEU A 200 18.78 -5.28 -0.21
C LEU A 200 18.81 -6.46 -1.18
N VAL A 201 19.27 -6.25 -2.41
CA VAL A 201 19.46 -7.34 -3.39
C VAL A 201 20.56 -8.31 -2.92
N LEU A 202 21.65 -7.80 -2.36
CA LEU A 202 22.76 -8.64 -1.87
C LEU A 202 22.41 -9.44 -0.62
N ILE A 203 21.56 -8.91 0.28
CA ILE A 203 21.12 -9.63 1.48
C ILE A 203 20.11 -10.74 1.15
N ASN A 204 19.38 -10.59 0.04
CA ASN A 204 18.31 -11.50 -0.37
C ASN A 204 18.76 -12.59 -1.36
N ASN A 205 20.02 -12.57 -1.80
CA ASN A 205 20.65 -13.65 -2.58
C ASN A 205 21.60 -14.44 -1.68
#